data_AF-A0A5Q4ZKK3-F1
#
_entry.id   AF-A0A5Q4ZKK3-F1
#
_cell.length_a   1.000
_cell.length_b   1.000
_cell.length_c   1.000
_cell.angle_alpha   90.00
_cell.angle_beta   90.00
_cell.angle_gamma   90.00
#
_symmetry.space_group_name_H-M   'P 1'
#
loop_
_entity.id
_entity.type
_entity.pdbx_description
1 polymer ?
#
loop_
_entity_poly.entity_id
_entity_poly.type
_entity_poly.pdbx_seq_one_letter_code
_entity_poly.pdbx_strand_id
1 'polypeptide(L)' 'MPPAQPDLDDCCHSGCNPCVFDLYDEALERYRVAFAAWQARQHTRQQAQ' A
#
# COMPACT_ATOMS: atom_id res chain seq x y z
N MET A 1 -2.30 5.93 5.54
CA MET A 1 -0.87 6.24 5.29
C MET A 1 -0.32 5.08 4.45
N PRO A 2 0.60 5.31 3.49
CA PRO A 2 1.15 4.23 2.69
C PRO A 2 1.94 3.24 3.56
N PRO A 3 2.03 1.96 3.18
CA PRO A 3 2.92 1.02 3.86
C PRO A 3 4.37 1.46 3.72
N ALA A 4 5.19 1.17 4.74
CA ALA A 4 6.62 1.39 4.69
C ALA A 4 7.27 0.31 3.82
N GLN A 5 8.18 0.71 2.94
CA GLN A 5 8.96 -0.25 2.15
C GLN A 5 9.91 -1.01 3.07
N PRO A 6 9.94 -2.36 3.01
CA PRO A 6 10.89 -3.15 3.77
C PRO A 6 12.32 -2.96 3.25
N ASP A 7 13.29 -3.06 4.14
CA ASP A 7 14.71 -3.05 3.78
C ASP A 7 15.16 -4.44 3.31
N LEU A 8 16.33 -4.51 2.67
CA LEU A 8 16.92 -5.79 2.27
C LEU A 8 17.22 -6.68 3.48
N ASP A 9 17.56 -6.09 4.63
CA ASP A 9 17.83 -6.82 5.86
C ASP A 9 16.57 -7.44 6.49
N ASP A 10 15.37 -6.97 6.13
CA ASP A 10 14.10 -7.59 6.51
C ASP A 10 13.81 -8.86 5.70
N CYS A 11 14.52 -9.05 4.58
CA CYS A 11 14.41 -10.25 3.77
C CYS A 11 15.15 -11.41 4.44
N CYS A 12 14.45 -12.54 4.63
CA CYS A 12 15.03 -13.73 5.26
C CYS A 12 16.18 -14.37 4.44
N HIS A 13 16.38 -13.95 3.18
CA HIS A 13 17.35 -14.48 2.20
C HIS A 13 17.37 -16.00 2.00
N SER A 14 16.38 -16.71 2.55
CA SER A 14 16.32 -18.18 2.62
C SER A 14 15.24 -18.77 1.72
N GLY A 15 14.65 -17.96 0.83
CA GLY A 15 13.57 -18.38 -0.06
C GLY A 15 12.19 -18.46 0.60
N CYS A 16 11.94 -17.65 1.64
CA CYS A 16 10.63 -17.58 2.29
C CYS A 16 9.54 -17.16 1.29
N ASN A 17 8.37 -17.82 1.34
CA ASN A 17 7.19 -17.48 0.54
C ASN A 17 5.94 -17.47 1.44
N PRO A 18 5.21 -16.34 1.54
CA PRO A 18 5.44 -15.07 0.81
C PRO A 18 6.68 -14.32 1.31
N CYS A 19 7.39 -13.67 0.38
CA CYS A 19 8.50 -12.79 0.71
C CYS A 19 7.97 -11.49 1.35
N VAL A 20 8.79 -10.81 2.16
CA VAL A 20 8.42 -9.52 2.75
C VAL A 20 8.06 -8.48 1.68
N PHE A 21 8.73 -8.54 0.52
CA PHE A 21 8.44 -7.70 -0.63
C PHE A 21 7.07 -8.05 -1.25
N ASP A 22 6.70 -9.33 -1.31
CA ASP A 22 5.39 -9.76 -1.82
C ASP A 22 4.27 -9.23 -0.92
N LEU A 23 4.44 -9.33 0.40
CA LEU A 23 3.49 -8.79 1.38
C LEU A 23 3.39 -7.27 1.30
N TYR A 24 4.52 -6.59 1.09
CA TYR A 24 4.55 -5.15 0.90
C TYR A 24 3.79 -4.73 -0.36
N ASP A 25 4.02 -5.40 -1.48
CA ASP A 25 3.34 -5.08 -2.75
C ASP A 25 1.84 -5.29 -2.63
N GLU A 26 1.39 -6.38 -1.98
CA GLU A 26 -0.02 -6.61 -1.72
C GLU A 26 -0.63 -5.50 -0.85
N ALA A 27 0.06 -5.10 0.23
CA ALA A 27 -0.39 -4.02 1.10
C ALA A 27 -0.44 -2.68 0.37
N LEU A 28 0.53 -2.42 -0.51
CA LEU A 28 0.62 -1.19 -1.29
C LEU A 28 -0.52 -1.08 -2.30
N GLU A 29 -0.87 -2.17 -2.98
CA GLU A 29 -2.02 -2.22 -3.89
C GLU A 29 -3.33 -1.94 -3.15
N ARG A 30 -3.56 -2.60 -2.00
CA ARG A 30 -4.74 -2.33 -1.16
C ARG A 30 -4.81 -0.87 -0.73
N TYR A 31 -3.67 -0.29 -0.35
CA TYR A 31 -3.59 1.11 0.01
C TYR A 31 -3.95 2.03 -1.18
N ARG A 32 -3.38 1.79 -2.37
CA ARG A 32 -3.64 2.59 -3.57
C ARG A 32 -5.12 2.60 -3.93
N VAL A 33 -5.79 1.44 -3.91
CA VAL A 33 -7.22 1.32 -4.18
C VAL A 33 -8.04 2.11 -3.14
N ALA A 34 -7.75 1.92 -1.85
CA ALA A 34 -8.46 2.61 -0.78
C ALA A 34 -8.24 4.14 -0.85
N PHE A 35 -7.03 4.56 -1.18
CA PHE A 35 -6.67 5.97 -1.30
C PHE A 35 -7.37 6.63 -2.47
N ALA A 36 -7.39 6.00 -3.65
CA ALA A 36 -8.13 6.52 -4.80
C ALA A 36 -9.63 6.68 -4.51
N ALA A 37 -10.24 5.68 -3.86
CA ALA A 37 -11.64 5.75 -3.45
C ALA A 37 -11.89 6.89 -2.46
N TRP A 38 -10.96 7.12 -1.51
CA TRP A 38 -11.04 8.24 -0.59
C TRP A 38 -10.90 9.58 -1.31
N GLN A 39 -9.93 9.73 -2.21
CA GLN A 39 -9.73 10.96 -2.99
C GLN A 39 -10.98 11.31 -3.79
N ALA A 40 -11.60 10.35 -4.48
CA ALA A 40 -12.84 10.58 -5.23
C ALA A 40 -13.94 11.18 -4.33
N ARG A 41 -14.13 10.63 -3.12
CA ARG A 41 -15.09 11.17 -2.15
C ARG A 41 -14.73 12.57 -1.66
N GLN A 42 -13.44 12.87 -1.47
CA GLN A 42 -13.00 14.20 -1.07
C GLN A 42 -13.20 15.22 -2.18
N HIS A 43 -12.88 14.88 -3.43
CA HIS A 43 -13.13 15.75 -4.58
C HIS A 43 -14.62 16.09 -4.71
N THR A 44 -15.53 15.11 -4.59
CA THR A 44 -16.97 15.38 -4.57
C THR A 44 -17.38 16.30 -3.41
N ARG A 45 -16.80 16.13 -2.22
CA ARG A 45 -17.08 16.98 -1.06
C ARG A 45 -16.53 18.40 -1.22
N GLN A 46 -15.38 18.57 -1.85
CA GLN A 46 -14.75 19.87 -2.10
C GLN A 46 -15.49 20.66 -3.17
N GLN A 47 -16.08 19.99 -4.16
CA GLN A 47 -16.83 20.64 -5.24
C GLN A 47 -18.27 21.05 -4.86
N ALA A 48 -18.80 20.49 -3.78
CA ALA A 48 -20.14 20.81 -3.27
C ALA A 48 -20.14 21.90 -2.17
N GLN A 49 -18.98 22.51 -1.90
CA GLN A 49 -18.79 23.64 -0.98
C GLN A 49 -18.48 24.90 -1.79
#